data_AF-A0A075I5Z2-F1
#
_entry.id   AF-A0A075I5Z2-F1
#
_cell.length_a   1.000
_cell.length_b   1.000
_cell.length_c   1.000
_cell.angle_alpha   90.00
_cell.angle_beta   90.00
_cell.angle_gamma   90.00
#
_symmetry.space_group_name_H-M   'P 1'
#
loop_
_entity.id
_entity.type
_entity.pdbx_description
1 polymer ?
#
loop_
_entity_poly.entity_id
_entity_poly.type
_entity_poly.pdbx_seq_one_letter_code
_entity_poly.pdbx_strand_id
1 'polypeptide(L)'
;MALHYLYKSPNDFRLDMLADLSRVIEQYTNIKPYDSKPIVGSSAYKHKAGTHLAAVLKNPAAYEPITPRDVGNRRRIVFGELAGKTGAGHLMTVLGLKKDAASAKSIAKGLKNLRMGDLLEIPLEDKTERKIINDEKVRKSRK
;
A
#
# COMPACT_ATOMS: atom_id res chain seq x y z
N MET A 1 -18.50 0.46 -5.36
CA MET A 1 -17.33 -0.11 -6.07
C MET A 1 -17.68 -1.10 -7.16
N ALA A 2 -18.40 -2.19 -6.90
CA ALA A 2 -18.77 -3.18 -7.93
C ALA A 2 -19.49 -2.53 -9.14
N LEU A 3 -20.47 -1.66 -8.90
CA LEU A 3 -21.16 -0.92 -9.96
C LEU A 3 -20.22 -0.12 -10.87
N HIS A 4 -19.25 0.57 -10.29
CA HIS A 4 -18.29 1.39 -11.03
C HIS A 4 -17.24 0.53 -11.77
N TYR A 5 -16.62 -0.45 -11.09
CA TYR A 5 -15.50 -1.20 -11.67
C TYR A 5 -15.94 -2.40 -12.53
N LEU A 6 -16.97 -3.15 -12.13
CA LEU A 6 -17.43 -4.35 -12.82
C LEU A 6 -18.52 -4.04 -13.85
N TYR A 7 -19.56 -3.34 -13.42
CA TYR A 7 -20.73 -3.08 -14.26
C TYR A 7 -20.61 -1.83 -15.15
N LYS A 8 -19.54 -1.05 -14.96
CA LYS A 8 -19.31 0.23 -15.68
C LYS A 8 -20.55 1.14 -15.68
N SER A 9 -21.33 1.06 -14.61
CA SER A 9 -22.57 1.83 -14.49
C SER A 9 -22.22 3.31 -14.33
N PRO A 10 -22.80 4.22 -15.14
CA PRO A 10 -22.60 5.64 -14.97
C PRO A 10 -23.14 6.07 -13.60
N ASN A 11 -22.30 6.78 -12.84
CA ASN A 11 -22.65 7.35 -11.55
C ASN A 11 -21.79 8.58 -11.28
N ASP A 12 -22.28 9.46 -10.41
CA ASP A 12 -21.66 10.72 -9.99
C ASP A 12 -21.06 10.63 -8.58
N PHE A 13 -20.85 9.41 -8.08
CA PHE A 13 -20.33 9.21 -6.73
C PHE A 13 -18.88 9.70 -6.59
N ARG A 14 -18.62 10.44 -5.51
CA ARG A 14 -17.29 10.84 -5.06
C ARG A 14 -16.58 9.67 -4.38
N LEU A 15 -16.14 8.70 -5.17
CA LEU A 15 -15.49 7.48 -4.67
C LEU A 15 -14.22 7.78 -3.88
N ASP A 16 -13.49 8.83 -4.26
CA ASP A 16 -12.29 9.35 -3.60
C ASP A 16 -12.53 9.79 -2.15
N MET A 17 -13.79 9.93 -1.71
CA MET A 17 -14.16 10.33 -0.35
C MET A 17 -14.66 9.16 0.52
N LEU A 18 -14.70 7.92 0.00
CA LEU A 18 -15.31 6.78 0.71
C LEU A 18 -14.63 6.48 2.06
N ALA A 19 -13.30 6.50 2.12
CA ALA A 19 -12.58 6.28 3.37
C ALA A 19 -12.84 7.40 4.39
N ASP A 20 -12.93 8.65 3.94
CA ASP A 20 -13.24 9.80 4.80
C ASP A 20 -14.67 9.72 5.32
N LEU A 21 -15.64 9.41 4.45
CA LEU A 21 -17.03 9.18 4.81
C LEU A 21 -17.17 8.05 5.84
N SER A 22 -16.43 6.95 5.68
CA SER A 22 -16.44 5.85 6.64
C SER A 22 -15.94 6.29 8.02
N ARG A 23 -14.92 7.16 8.08
CA ARG A 23 -14.41 7.71 9.36
C ARG A 23 -15.42 8.66 9.99
N VAL A 24 -16.13 9.45 9.19
CA VAL A 24 -17.23 10.31 9.68
C VAL A 24 -18.33 9.45 10.30
N ILE A 25 -18.78 8.39 9.62
CA ILE A 25 -19.80 7.49 10.15
C ILE A 25 -19.34 6.82 11.47
N GLU A 26 -18.08 6.37 11.54
CA GLU A 26 -17.48 5.85 12.77
C GLU A 26 -17.56 6.87 13.91
N GLN A 27 -17.23 8.14 13.66
CA GLN A 27 -17.29 9.21 14.68
C GLN A 27 -18.70 9.46 15.23
N TYR A 28 -19.73 9.41 14.37
CA TYR A 28 -21.11 9.66 14.80
C TYR A 28 -21.79 8.44 15.42
N THR A 29 -21.41 7.23 15.02
CA THR A 29 -22.06 5.99 15.46
C THR A 29 -21.28 5.25 16.56
N ASN A 30 -19.99 5.59 16.73
CA ASN A 30 -19.02 4.84 17.53
C ASN A 30 -18.85 3.38 17.10
N ILE A 31 -19.27 3.04 15.87
CA ILE A 31 -19.11 1.70 15.28
C ILE A 31 -17.88 1.71 14.38
N LYS A 32 -16.80 1.09 14.86
CA LYS A 32 -15.56 0.95 14.10
C LYS A 32 -15.70 -0.14 13.03
N PRO A 33 -15.41 0.16 11.75
CA PRO A 33 -15.28 -0.88 10.73
C PRO A 33 -14.13 -1.84 11.06
N TYR A 34 -14.30 -3.12 10.73
CA TYR A 34 -13.18 -4.08 10.80
C TYR A 34 -11.97 -3.56 10.02
N ASP A 35 -10.77 -3.82 10.53
CA ASP A 35 -9.54 -3.40 9.84
C ASP A 35 -9.43 -3.99 8.43
N SER A 36 -9.95 -5.19 8.21
CA SER A 36 -10.01 -5.87 6.92
C SER A 36 -11.21 -5.48 6.05
N LYS A 37 -12.04 -4.52 6.48
CA LYS A 37 -13.21 -4.08 5.71
C LYS A 37 -12.75 -3.69 4.30
N PRO A 38 -13.34 -4.26 3.24
CA PRO A 38 -12.96 -3.89 1.88
C PRO A 38 -13.06 -2.38 1.67
N ILE A 39 -12.13 -1.82 0.89
CA ILE A 39 -12.09 -0.40 0.50
C ILE A 39 -11.68 0.55 1.63
N VAL A 40 -12.37 0.55 2.76
CA VAL A 40 -12.22 1.57 3.81
C VAL A 40 -11.45 1.09 5.05
N GLY A 41 -11.28 -0.23 5.19
CA GLY A 41 -10.58 -0.83 6.33
C GLY A 41 -9.14 -0.34 6.43
N SER A 42 -8.64 -0.22 7.66
CA SER A 42 -7.29 0.25 7.93
C SER A 42 -6.22 -0.67 7.32
N SER A 43 -6.50 -1.97 7.21
CA SER A 43 -5.62 -2.98 6.64
C SER A 43 -5.91 -3.33 5.18
N ALA A 44 -6.90 -2.70 4.54
CA ALA A 44 -7.32 -3.02 3.17
C ALA A 44 -6.21 -2.82 2.12
N TYR A 45 -5.27 -1.91 2.37
CA TYR A 45 -4.14 -1.60 1.49
C TYR A 45 -2.79 -1.66 2.22
N LYS A 46 -2.72 -2.49 3.27
CA LYS A 46 -1.46 -2.77 3.98
C LYS A 46 -0.75 -3.94 3.32
N HIS A 47 0.52 -3.74 2.97
CA HIS A 47 1.39 -4.77 2.41
C HIS A 47 2.55 -5.06 3.35
N LYS A 48 2.68 -6.31 3.80
CA LYS A 48 3.86 -6.73 4.56
C LYS A 48 5.08 -6.75 3.64
N ALA A 49 6.23 -6.32 4.17
CA ALA A 49 7.49 -6.14 3.44
C ALA A 49 8.20 -7.44 2.99
N GLY A 50 7.44 -8.49 2.70
CA GLY A 50 7.91 -9.76 2.15
C GLY A 50 7.94 -9.78 0.62
N THR A 51 7.74 -10.96 0.03
CA THR A 51 7.72 -11.17 -1.42
C THR A 51 6.65 -10.34 -2.13
N HIS A 52 5.50 -10.12 -1.49
CA HIS A 52 4.38 -9.36 -2.06
C HIS A 52 4.73 -7.89 -2.28
N LEU A 53 5.56 -7.30 -1.41
CA LEU A 53 5.99 -5.91 -1.57
C LEU A 53 6.76 -5.71 -2.88
N ALA A 54 7.61 -6.67 -3.28
CA ALA A 54 8.35 -6.56 -4.54
C ALA A 54 7.43 -6.49 -5.76
N ALA A 55 6.32 -7.25 -5.73
CA ALA A 55 5.33 -7.22 -6.78
C ALA A 55 4.54 -5.91 -6.78
N VAL A 56 4.09 -5.44 -5.61
CA VAL A 56 3.38 -4.15 -5.48
C VAL A 56 4.24 -2.97 -5.94
N LEU A 57 5.53 -2.94 -5.59
CA LEU A 57 6.46 -1.89 -6.03
C LEU A 57 6.70 -1.90 -7.54
N LYS A 58 6.57 -3.05 -8.20
CA LYS A 58 6.78 -3.21 -9.65
C LYS A 58 5.50 -2.97 -10.46
N ASN A 59 4.38 -3.47 -9.96
CA ASN A 59 3.06 -3.40 -10.59
C ASN A 59 1.98 -3.51 -9.50
N PRO A 60 1.50 -2.39 -8.95
CA PRO A 60 0.48 -2.38 -7.91
C PRO A 60 -0.80 -3.11 -8.32
N ALA A 61 -1.20 -3.00 -9.60
CA ALA A 61 -2.43 -3.61 -10.11
C ALA A 61 -2.47 -5.14 -9.98
N ALA A 62 -1.33 -5.81 -9.77
CA ALA A 62 -1.27 -7.24 -9.51
C ALA A 62 -1.85 -7.65 -8.15
N TYR A 63 -1.85 -6.74 -7.17
CA TYR A 63 -2.34 -6.98 -5.80
C TYR A 63 -3.39 -5.94 -5.37
N GLU A 64 -3.60 -4.90 -6.15
CA GLU A 64 -4.55 -3.82 -5.89
C GLU A 64 -5.44 -3.61 -7.12
N PRO A 65 -6.54 -4.38 -7.25
CA PRO A 65 -7.48 -4.22 -8.36
C PRO A 65 -8.14 -2.82 -8.41
N ILE A 66 -8.16 -2.15 -7.26
CA ILE A 66 -8.66 -0.78 -7.08
C ILE A 66 -7.52 -0.01 -6.42
N THR A 67 -7.08 1.10 -7.03
CA THR A 67 -6.03 1.93 -6.45
C THR A 67 -6.54 2.53 -5.12
N PRO A 68 -5.76 2.52 -4.02
CA PRO A 68 -6.20 3.08 -2.74
C PRO A 68 -6.67 4.53 -2.84
N ARG A 69 -6.02 5.33 -3.71
CA ARG A 69 -6.38 6.73 -3.95
C ARG A 69 -7.77 6.92 -4.55
N ASP A 70 -8.21 5.98 -5.40
CA ASP A 70 -9.54 6.04 -6.05
C ASP A 70 -10.68 5.94 -5.03
N VAL A 71 -10.36 5.53 -3.79
CA VAL A 71 -11.32 5.33 -2.71
C VAL A 71 -11.03 6.16 -1.44
N GLY A 72 -10.09 7.11 -1.53
CA GLY A 72 -9.66 7.94 -0.40
C GLY A 72 -8.79 7.23 0.63
N ASN A 73 -8.31 6.02 0.33
CA ASN A 73 -7.43 5.26 1.21
C ASN A 73 -5.95 5.46 0.80
N ARG A 74 -5.03 4.93 1.60
CA ARG A 74 -3.58 5.06 1.37
C ARG A 74 -2.88 3.71 1.49
N ARG A 75 -1.93 3.49 0.59
CA ARG A 75 -1.04 2.32 0.65
C ARG A 75 -0.07 2.44 1.80
N ARG A 76 0.05 1.38 2.59
CA ARG A 76 0.94 1.33 3.75
C ARG A 76 1.79 0.08 3.71
N ILE A 77 3.07 0.21 4.03
CA ILE A 77 4.01 -0.90 4.07
C ILE A 77 4.32 -1.21 5.52
N VAL A 78 4.19 -2.48 5.87
CA VAL A 78 4.49 -2.99 7.21
C VAL A 78 5.83 -3.71 7.17
N PHE A 79 6.82 -3.19 7.88
CA PHE A 79 8.14 -3.79 8.05
C PHE A 79 8.20 -4.54 9.38
N GLY A 80 8.80 -5.72 9.36
CA GLY A 80 8.85 -6.63 10.50
C GLY A 80 9.71 -7.84 10.19
N GLU A 81 9.49 -8.94 10.92
CA GLU A 81 10.27 -10.18 10.76
C GLU A 81 10.20 -10.81 9.35
N LEU A 82 9.13 -10.52 8.61
CA LEU A 82 8.91 -10.98 7.24
C LEU A 82 9.61 -10.09 6.20
N ALA A 83 10.31 -9.04 6.62
CA ALA A 83 11.01 -8.14 5.72
C ALA A 83 12.15 -8.87 4.99
N GLY A 84 11.96 -9.12 3.70
CA GLY A 84 13.00 -9.68 2.84
C GLY A 84 14.05 -8.62 2.47
N LYS A 85 15.05 -9.00 1.66
CA LYS A 85 16.07 -8.06 1.14
C LYS A 85 15.45 -6.86 0.42
N THR A 86 14.40 -7.08 -0.36
CA THR A 86 13.69 -6.00 -1.07
C THR A 86 13.00 -5.04 -0.11
N GLY A 87 12.33 -5.59 0.92
CA GLY A 87 11.70 -4.79 1.98
C GLY A 87 12.72 -3.98 2.76
N ALA A 88 13.79 -4.61 3.24
CA ALA A 88 14.88 -3.92 3.93
C ALA A 88 15.52 -2.83 3.06
N GLY A 89 15.79 -3.11 1.77
CA GLY A 89 16.33 -2.11 0.85
C GLY A 89 15.38 -0.95 0.57
N HIS A 90 14.07 -1.20 0.58
CA HIS A 90 13.06 -0.15 0.46
C HIS A 90 13.00 0.70 1.74
N LEU A 91 13.02 0.07 2.93
CA LEU A 91 13.11 0.76 4.22
C LEU A 91 14.33 1.67 4.28
N MET A 92 15.50 1.19 3.85
CA MET A 92 16.72 2.01 3.75
C MET A 92 16.48 3.25 2.91
N THR A 93 15.83 3.11 1.75
CA THR A 93 15.54 4.23 0.84
C THR A 93 14.62 5.26 1.50
N VAL A 94 13.57 4.78 2.20
CA VAL A 94 12.64 5.64 2.93
C VAL A 94 13.35 6.41 4.06
N LEU A 95 14.29 5.77 4.74
CA LEU A 95 15.09 6.39 5.81
C LEU A 95 16.23 7.28 5.28
N GLY A 96 16.34 7.50 3.97
CA GLY A 96 17.41 8.30 3.37
C GLY A 96 18.79 7.63 3.36
N LEU A 97 18.86 6.32 3.61
CA LEU A 97 20.10 5.54 3.58
C LEU A 97 20.43 5.09 2.16
N LYS A 98 21.73 5.06 1.83
CA LYS A 98 22.19 4.54 0.54
C LYS A 98 21.85 3.05 0.45
N LYS A 99 21.15 2.66 -0.63
CA LYS A 99 20.78 1.27 -0.87
C LYS A 99 22.01 0.46 -1.27
N ASP A 100 22.44 -0.47 -0.43
CA ASP A 100 23.45 -1.46 -0.74
C ASP A 100 22.99 -2.88 -0.35
N ALA A 101 23.46 -3.89 -1.10
CA ALA A 101 22.97 -5.25 -0.94
C ALA A 101 23.43 -5.93 0.36
N ALA A 102 24.58 -5.53 0.91
CA ALA A 102 25.14 -6.10 2.12
C ALA A 102 24.36 -5.62 3.36
N SER A 103 24.14 -4.31 3.48
CA SER A 103 23.34 -3.69 4.53
C SER A 103 21.88 -4.11 4.44
N ALA A 104 21.27 -4.18 3.25
CA ALA A 104 19.90 -4.67 3.11
C ALA A 104 19.76 -6.12 3.62
N LYS A 105 20.76 -6.97 3.39
CA LYS A 105 20.80 -8.34 3.93
C LYS A 105 20.98 -8.35 5.45
N SER A 106 21.86 -7.48 5.98
CA SER A 106 22.09 -7.33 7.42
C SER A 106 20.83 -6.88 8.15
N ILE A 107 20.16 -5.84 7.64
CA ILE A 107 18.92 -5.30 8.19
C ILE A 107 17.81 -6.35 8.14
N ALA A 108 17.63 -7.05 7.01
CA ALA A 108 16.64 -8.12 6.91
C ALA A 108 16.89 -9.24 7.95
N LYS A 109 18.16 -9.61 8.18
CA LYS A 109 18.53 -10.58 9.22
C LYS A 109 18.24 -10.04 10.62
N GLY A 110 18.56 -8.77 10.88
CA GLY A 110 18.25 -8.10 12.15
C GLY A 110 16.75 -8.10 12.44
N LEU A 111 15.93 -7.64 11.49
CA LEU A 111 14.47 -7.61 11.61
C LEU A 111 13.90 -9.01 11.88
N LYS A 112 14.41 -10.04 11.21
CA LYS A 112 14.00 -11.44 11.45
C LYS A 112 14.39 -11.96 12.84
N ASN A 113 15.57 -11.57 13.33
CA ASN A 113 16.08 -12.03 14.62
C ASN A 113 15.35 -11.41 15.82
N LEU A 114 14.75 -10.21 15.64
CA LEU A 114 13.98 -9.54 16.69
C LEU A 114 12.73 -10.35 17.09
N ARG A 115 12.11 -11.11 16.17
CA ARG A 115 10.89 -11.91 16.42
C ARG A 115 9.76 -11.12 17.10
N MET A 116 9.66 -9.82 16.82
CA MET A 116 8.64 -8.93 17.40
C MET A 116 7.42 -8.76 16.48
N GLY A 117 7.32 -9.53 15.39
CA GLY A 117 6.25 -9.39 14.41
C GLY A 117 6.39 -8.13 13.57
N ASP A 118 5.32 -7.33 13.53
CA ASP A 118 5.24 -6.08 12.77
C ASP A 118 5.82 -4.92 13.61
N LEU A 119 6.83 -4.23 13.08
CA LEU A 119 7.62 -3.23 13.81
C LEU A 119 7.29 -1.79 13.38
N LEU A 120 7.17 -1.55 12.07
CA LEU A 120 7.02 -0.22 11.51
C LEU A 120 5.98 -0.23 10.40
N GLU A 121 5.05 0.71 10.43
CA GLU A 121 4.10 0.96 9.35
C GLU A 121 4.39 2.32 8.73
N ILE A 122 4.74 2.33 7.44
CA ILE A 122 5.11 3.55 6.73
C ILE A 122 4.11 3.77 5.57
N PRO A 123 3.48 4.95 5.47
CA PRO A 123 2.70 5.32 4.29
C PRO A 123 3.63 5.49 3.08
N LEU A 124 3.25 4.92 1.94
CA LEU A 124 4.03 5.09 0.72
C LEU A 124 3.76 6.49 0.15
N GLU A 125 4.74 7.39 0.17
CA GLU A 125 4.56 8.77 -0.31
C GLU A 125 4.30 8.88 -1.83
N ASP A 126 3.50 9.90 -2.18
CA ASP A 126 3.05 10.27 -3.52
C ASP A 126 4.17 10.33 -4.59
N LYS A 127 5.43 10.62 -4.25
CA LYS A 127 6.51 10.71 -5.25
C LYS A 127 6.86 9.33 -5.85
N THR A 128 6.82 8.28 -5.03
CA THR A 128 7.07 6.91 -5.48
C THR A 128 5.83 6.37 -6.20
N GLU A 129 4.64 6.72 -5.71
CA GLU A 129 3.37 6.38 -6.36
C GLU A 129 3.20 7.06 -7.73
N ARG A 130 3.56 8.36 -7.85
CA ARG A 130 3.55 9.10 -9.13
C ARG A 130 4.54 8.52 -10.15
N LYS A 131 5.71 8.03 -9.71
CA LYS A 131 6.65 7.32 -10.61
C LYS A 131 6.04 6.03 -11.15
N ILE A 132 5.37 5.25 -10.31
CA ILE A 132 4.68 4.03 -10.71
C ILE A 132 3.54 4.33 -11.70
N ILE A 133 2.72 5.35 -11.42
CA ILE A 133 1.63 5.79 -12.31
C ILE A 133 2.15 6.32 -13.66
N ASN A 134 3.26 7.08 -13.66
CA ASN A 134 3.86 7.59 -14.89
C ASN A 134 4.43 6.46 -15.75
N ASP A 135 5.09 5.46 -15.16
CA ASP A 135 5.60 4.29 -15.88
C ASP A 135 4.46 3.47 -16.53
N GLU A 136 3.29 3.37 -15.88
CA GLU A 136 2.10 2.75 -16.46
C GLU A 136 1.51 3.53 -17.64
N LYS A 137 1.44 4.87 -17.54
CA LYS A 137 0.96 5.72 -18.65
C LYS A 137 1.87 5.65 -19.87
N VAL A 138 3.20 5.65 -19.67
CA VAL A 138 4.18 5.51 -20.76
C VAL A 138 4.01 4.16 -21.47
N ARG A 139 3.80 3.07 -20.72
CA ARG A 139 3.55 1.74 -21.31
C ARG A 139 2.25 1.63 -22.08
N LYS A 140 1.17 2.31 -21.66
CA LYS A 140 -0.09 2.38 -22.39
C LYS A 140 -0.02 3.24 -23.65
N SER A 141 0.84 4.26 -23.70
CA SER A 141 1.04 5.11 -24.90
C SER A 141 1.88 4.48 -26.02
N ARG A 142 2.60 3.39 -25.71
CA ARG A 142 3.46 2.65 -26.65
C ARG A 142 2.79 1.40 -27.22
N LYS A 143 1.51 1.18 -26.91
CA LYS A 143 0.65 0.14 -27.48
C LYS A 143 -0.48 0.84 -28.22
#